data_AF-A0A6M0AF83-F1
#
_entry.id   AF-A0A6M0AF83-F1
#
_cell.length_a   1.000
_cell.length_b   1.000
_cell.length_c   1.000
_cell.angle_alpha   90.00
_cell.angle_beta   90.00
_cell.angle_gamma   90.00
#
_symmetry.space_group_name_H-M   'P 1'
#
loop_
_entity.id
_entity.type
_entity.pdbx_description
1 polymer ?
#
loop_
_entity_poly.entity_id
_entity_poly.type
_entity_poly.pdbx_seq_one_letter_code
_entity_poly.pdbx_strand_id
1 'polypeptide(L)'
;TLRPGIGDGLVVRKSDTAVERFTFQATVLPPGSISYPKDRSTIRSERIAIHDQVNGVTLERLEESLRTVYGPQIYRDYNSAQFVYTYPTPEILDLSRRKNLPLWSAEQGQLLLGEQYGYWIEITQNDSGKAFNGQLTVFLKEDLGKLETELRAR
;
A
#
# COMPACT_ATOMS: atom_id res chain seq x y z
N THR A 1 -30.83 -6.24 -12.85
CA THR A 1 -30.02 -6.93 -11.82
C THR A 1 -28.58 -6.51 -11.98
N LEU A 2 -27.94 -6.00 -10.92
CA LEU A 2 -26.53 -5.62 -10.94
C LEU A 2 -25.70 -6.87 -11.23
N ARG A 3 -24.87 -6.83 -12.27
CA ARG A 3 -23.95 -7.91 -12.65
C ARG A 3 -22.53 -7.42 -12.38
N PRO A 4 -21.94 -7.83 -11.26
CA PRO A 4 -20.59 -7.40 -10.92
C PRO A 4 -19.57 -8.14 -11.83
N GLY A 5 -18.40 -7.53 -12.05
CA GLY A 5 -17.45 -7.83 -13.13
C GLY A 5 -16.14 -8.45 -12.62
N ILE A 6 -15.14 -8.67 -13.49
CA ILE A 6 -13.89 -9.29 -13.04
C ILE A 6 -13.13 -8.31 -12.12
N GLY A 7 -12.88 -8.72 -10.86
CA GLY A 7 -12.25 -7.90 -9.81
C GLY A 7 -13.21 -7.47 -8.69
N ASP A 8 -14.43 -8.01 -8.69
CA ASP A 8 -15.45 -7.79 -7.67
C ASP A 8 -14.86 -7.74 -6.26
N GLY A 9 -15.13 -6.61 -5.62
CA GLY A 9 -14.49 -6.17 -4.41
C GLY A 9 -15.37 -5.17 -3.69
N LEU A 10 -15.23 -5.11 -2.37
CA LEU A 10 -15.90 -4.09 -1.57
C LEU A 10 -15.06 -2.82 -1.60
N VAL A 11 -15.61 -1.73 -2.12
CA VAL A 11 -14.98 -0.41 -2.07
C VAL A 11 -15.77 0.48 -1.13
N VAL A 12 -15.13 0.92 -0.05
CA VAL A 12 -15.66 1.92 0.88
C VAL A 12 -14.83 3.19 0.72
N ARG A 13 -15.50 4.30 0.40
CA ARG A 13 -14.86 5.62 0.26
C ARG A 13 -15.47 6.58 1.26
N LYS A 14 -14.62 7.27 2.01
CA LYS A 14 -15.01 8.41 2.84
C LYS A 14 -14.19 9.63 2.38
N SER A 15 -14.87 10.72 2.07
CA SER A 15 -14.24 11.98 1.68
C SER A 15 -14.80 13.08 2.56
N ASP A 16 -13.93 13.82 3.23
CA ASP A 16 -14.32 15.02 3.96
C ASP A 16 -14.21 16.25 3.02
N THR A 17 -13.18 16.28 2.15
CA THR A 17 -13.08 17.21 1.00
C THR A 17 -12.50 16.50 -0.24
N ALA A 18 -12.33 17.19 -1.37
CA ALA A 18 -11.66 16.61 -2.54
C ALA A 18 -10.17 16.32 -2.29
N VAL A 19 -9.55 17.06 -1.36
CA VAL A 19 -8.12 17.00 -1.02
C VAL A 19 -7.83 16.19 0.24
N GLU A 20 -8.88 15.73 0.94
CA GLU A 20 -8.84 14.87 2.13
C GLU A 20 -9.77 13.66 1.93
N ARG A 21 -9.17 12.52 1.61
CA ARG A 21 -9.89 11.28 1.27
C ARG A 21 -9.27 10.07 1.93
N PHE A 22 -10.15 9.23 2.47
CA PHE A 22 -9.87 7.87 2.90
C PHE A 22 -10.56 6.87 1.96
N THR A 23 -9.85 5.84 1.54
CA THR A 23 -10.41 4.74 0.76
C THR A 23 -9.99 3.41 1.35
N PHE A 24 -10.95 2.52 1.52
CA PHE A 24 -10.74 1.11 1.77
C PHE A 24 -11.24 0.33 0.55
N GLN A 25 -10.41 -0.59 0.05
CA GLN A 25 -10.75 -1.45 -1.08
C GLN A 25 -10.32 -2.87 -0.79
N ALA A 26 -11.28 -3.80 -0.74
CA ALA A 26 -11.04 -5.23 -0.74
C ALA A 26 -11.27 -5.79 -2.14
N THR A 27 -10.42 -6.70 -2.63
CA THR A 27 -10.58 -7.32 -3.94
C THR A 27 -10.06 -8.74 -3.98
N VAL A 28 -10.66 -9.57 -4.84
CA VAL A 28 -10.18 -10.92 -5.17
C VAL A 28 -8.90 -10.92 -6.03
N LEU A 29 -8.45 -9.73 -6.46
CA LEU A 29 -7.21 -9.59 -7.23
C LEU A 29 -5.99 -9.58 -6.30
N PRO A 30 -4.88 -10.24 -6.67
CA PRO A 30 -3.62 -10.09 -5.96
C PRO A 30 -3.09 -8.65 -6.11
N PRO A 31 -2.21 -8.19 -5.21
CA PRO A 31 -1.59 -6.89 -5.34
C PRO A 31 -0.70 -6.79 -6.60
N GLY A 32 -0.32 -5.56 -6.94
CA GLY A 32 0.50 -5.25 -8.11
C GLY A 32 -0.29 -5.29 -9.43
N SER A 33 0.34 -5.84 -10.46
CA SER A 33 -0.19 -5.91 -11.82
C SER A 33 -1.42 -6.81 -11.90
N ILE A 34 -2.41 -6.39 -12.70
CA ILE A 34 -3.68 -7.11 -12.87
C ILE A 34 -3.40 -8.50 -13.45
N SER A 35 -3.82 -9.52 -12.72
CA SER A 35 -3.83 -10.91 -13.18
C SER A 35 -5.23 -11.50 -13.01
N TYR A 36 -5.61 -12.42 -13.90
CA TYR A 36 -6.91 -13.09 -13.80
C TYR A 36 -6.98 -13.92 -12.51
N PRO A 37 -7.95 -13.66 -11.62
CA PRO A 37 -8.09 -14.42 -10.38
C PRO A 37 -8.53 -15.84 -10.70
N LYS A 38 -7.72 -16.83 -10.27
CA LYS A 38 -8.05 -18.26 -10.37
C LYS A 38 -9.17 -18.64 -9.41
N ASP A 39 -9.18 -18.04 -8.22
CA ASP A 39 -10.22 -18.15 -7.21
C ASP A 39 -10.84 -16.76 -6.97
N ARG A 40 -12.18 -16.70 -7.01
CA ARG A 40 -12.97 -15.47 -6.77
C ARG A 40 -13.76 -15.54 -5.46
N SER A 41 -13.58 -16.60 -4.69
CA SER A 41 -14.21 -16.76 -3.37
C SER A 41 -13.39 -16.15 -2.23
N THR A 42 -12.11 -15.86 -2.49
CA THR A 42 -11.17 -15.34 -1.49
C THR A 42 -10.74 -13.91 -1.86
N ILE A 43 -10.86 -12.98 -0.91
CA ILE A 43 -10.25 -11.65 -1.02
C ILE A 43 -8.74 -11.83 -0.90
N ARG A 44 -7.99 -11.38 -1.91
CA ARG A 44 -6.54 -11.56 -1.98
C ARG A 44 -5.78 -10.34 -1.50
N SER A 45 -6.37 -9.16 -1.64
CA SER A 45 -5.77 -7.92 -1.16
C SER A 45 -6.82 -6.94 -0.66
N GLU A 46 -6.43 -6.20 0.38
CA GLU A 46 -7.20 -5.16 1.01
C GLU A 46 -6.32 -3.94 1.21
N ARG A 47 -6.73 -2.81 0.63
CA ARG A 47 -5.95 -1.57 0.59
C ARG A 47 -6.63 -0.47 1.38
N ILE A 48 -5.88 0.13 2.29
CA ILE A 48 -6.17 1.42 2.90
C ILE A 48 -5.36 2.48 2.13
N ALA A 49 -6.03 3.54 1.67
CA ALA A 49 -5.38 4.67 1.01
C ALA A 49 -5.85 5.98 1.65
N ILE A 50 -4.89 6.84 1.98
CA ILE A 50 -5.11 8.18 2.50
C ILE A 50 -4.50 9.16 1.51
N HIS A 51 -5.32 10.11 1.06
CA HIS A 51 -4.88 11.26 0.30
C HIS A 51 -5.22 12.50 1.12
N ASP A 52 -4.21 13.24 1.54
CA ASP A 52 -4.38 14.43 2.36
C ASP A 52 -3.32 15.47 1.99
N GLN A 53 -3.70 16.45 1.18
CA GLN A 53 -2.79 17.54 0.80
C GLN A 53 -2.67 18.62 1.88
N VAL A 54 -3.64 18.68 2.81
CA VAL A 54 -3.75 19.72 3.84
C VAL A 54 -2.84 19.38 5.02
N ASN A 55 -3.04 18.23 5.65
CA ASN A 55 -2.29 17.76 6.81
C ASN A 55 -1.09 16.89 6.39
N GLY A 56 -1.15 16.25 5.22
CA GLY A 56 -0.18 15.25 4.81
C GLY A 56 -0.51 13.86 5.35
N VAL A 57 0.32 12.89 4.96
CA VAL A 57 0.19 11.48 5.34
C VAL A 57 1.49 11.01 5.96
N THR A 58 1.40 10.40 7.15
CA THR A 58 2.55 9.81 7.82
C THR A 58 2.38 8.30 7.93
N LEU A 59 3.48 7.59 8.21
CA LEU A 59 3.45 6.14 8.42
C LEU A 59 2.57 5.79 9.63
N GLU A 60 2.70 6.54 10.72
CA GLU A 60 1.93 6.32 11.95
C GLU A 60 0.42 6.45 11.70
N ARG A 61 0.00 7.36 10.81
CA ARG A 61 -1.40 7.51 10.42
C ARG A 61 -1.91 6.30 9.62
N LEU A 62 -1.07 5.70 8.77
CA LEU A 62 -1.40 4.47 8.05
C LEU A 62 -1.49 3.28 9.02
N GLU A 63 -0.57 3.19 9.98
CA GLU A 63 -0.54 2.13 11.00
C GLU A 63 -1.73 2.21 11.95
N GLU A 64 -2.14 3.41 12.37
CA GLU A 64 -3.34 3.59 13.18
C GLU A 64 -4.61 3.25 12.39
N SER A 65 -4.63 3.54 11.08
CA SER A 65 -5.73 3.13 10.21
C SER A 65 -5.81 1.62 10.07
N LEU A 66 -4.66 0.93 9.92
CA LEU A 66 -4.58 -0.53 9.93
C LEU A 66 -5.15 -1.10 11.24
N ARG A 67 -4.70 -0.58 12.39
CA ARG A 67 -5.18 -1.00 13.71
C ARG A 67 -6.69 -0.78 13.86
N THR A 68 -7.22 0.34 13.38
CA THR A 68 -8.65 0.68 13.48
C THR A 68 -9.51 -0.22 12.59
N VAL A 69 -9.07 -0.50 11.36
CA VAL A 69 -9.84 -1.29 10.38
C VAL A 69 -9.83 -2.78 10.74
N TYR A 70 -8.68 -3.33 11.11
CA TYR A 70 -8.49 -4.77 11.29
C TYR A 70 -8.43 -5.25 12.74
N GLY A 71 -8.25 -4.32 13.68
CA GLY A 71 -8.10 -4.64 15.08
C GLY A 71 -6.71 -5.19 15.45
N PRO A 72 -6.55 -5.67 16.70
CA PRO A 72 -5.24 -5.91 17.30
C PRO A 72 -4.51 -7.14 16.75
N GLN A 73 -5.19 -8.08 16.10
CA GLN A 73 -4.55 -9.30 15.60
C GLN A 73 -3.67 -9.02 14.37
N ILE A 74 -4.25 -8.41 13.33
CA ILE A 74 -3.51 -8.05 12.11
C ILE A 74 -2.46 -6.98 12.43
N TYR A 75 -2.78 -6.03 13.31
CA TYR A 75 -1.80 -5.04 13.76
C TYR A 75 -0.56 -5.66 14.42
N ARG A 76 -0.73 -6.73 15.22
CA ARG A 76 0.42 -7.46 15.79
C ARG A 76 1.23 -8.20 14.72
N ASP A 77 0.56 -8.86 13.78
CA ASP A 77 1.22 -9.56 12.68
C ASP A 77 2.07 -8.59 11.85
N TYR A 78 1.51 -7.42 11.51
CA TYR A 78 2.22 -6.31 10.88
C TYR A 78 3.44 -5.83 11.68
N ASN A 79 3.29 -5.57 12.99
CA ASN A 79 4.39 -5.08 13.82
C ASN A 79 5.53 -6.09 13.98
N SER A 80 5.24 -7.38 13.84
CA SER A 80 6.25 -8.44 13.84
C SER A 80 6.78 -8.79 12.44
N ALA A 81 6.30 -8.11 11.39
CA ALA A 81 6.62 -8.44 10.01
C ALA A 81 8.09 -8.16 9.70
N GLN A 82 8.68 -9.06 8.91
CA GLN A 82 10.06 -8.95 8.48
C GLN A 82 10.16 -8.12 7.21
N PHE A 83 11.19 -7.29 7.13
CA PHE A 83 11.51 -6.54 5.92
C PHE A 83 11.89 -7.48 4.77
N VAL A 84 11.27 -7.28 3.60
CA VAL A 84 11.54 -8.04 2.37
C VAL A 84 12.23 -7.16 1.32
N TYR A 85 11.64 -6.00 1.02
CA TYR A 85 12.11 -5.15 -0.05
C TYR A 85 11.73 -3.68 0.16
N THR A 86 12.53 -2.76 -0.38
CA THR A 86 12.22 -1.32 -0.41
C THR A 86 12.57 -0.77 -1.78
N TYR A 87 11.80 0.20 -2.23
CA TYR A 87 12.14 1.03 -3.37
C TYR A 87 11.85 2.50 -3.06
N PRO A 88 12.60 3.43 -3.68
CA PRO A 88 13.86 3.15 -4.36
C PRO A 88 14.91 2.65 -3.35
N THR A 89 15.99 2.04 -3.83
CA THR A 89 17.01 1.48 -2.92
C THR A 89 17.70 2.61 -2.14
N PRO A 90 18.30 2.34 -0.96
CA PRO A 90 19.01 3.35 -0.18
C PRO A 90 20.07 4.12 -1.00
N GLU A 91 20.74 3.46 -1.93
CA GLU A 91 21.74 4.07 -2.81
C GLU A 91 21.11 5.11 -3.75
N ILE A 92 19.90 4.84 -4.27
CA ILE A 92 19.16 5.77 -5.12
C ILE A 92 18.65 6.96 -4.31
N LEU A 93 18.19 6.73 -3.07
CA LEU A 93 17.78 7.81 -2.16
C LEU A 93 18.94 8.76 -1.85
N ASP A 94 20.13 8.20 -1.62
CA ASP A 94 21.35 9.00 -1.38
C ASP A 94 21.77 9.76 -2.64
N LEU A 95 21.67 9.13 -3.82
CA LEU A 95 21.97 9.78 -5.09
C LEU A 95 20.99 10.93 -5.38
N SER A 96 19.68 10.71 -5.17
CA SER A 96 18.63 11.73 -5.30
C SER A 96 18.96 12.95 -4.45
N ARG A 97 19.30 12.74 -3.16
CA ARG A 97 19.70 13.81 -2.23
C ARG A 97 20.95 14.56 -2.69
N ARG A 98 22.01 13.84 -3.12
CA ARG A 98 23.26 14.46 -3.59
C ARG A 98 23.11 15.23 -4.89
N LYS A 99 22.21 14.79 -5.78
CA LYS A 99 21.99 15.39 -7.10
C LYS A 99 20.82 16.37 -7.13
N ASN A 100 20.11 16.54 -6.01
CA ASN A 100 18.90 17.35 -5.89
C ASN A 100 17.84 16.97 -6.94
N LEU A 101 17.57 15.67 -7.06
CA LEU A 101 16.60 15.09 -8.00
C LEU A 101 15.38 14.53 -7.25
N PRO A 102 14.55 15.38 -6.62
CA PRO A 102 13.50 14.95 -5.68
C PRO A 102 12.49 13.97 -6.30
N LEU A 103 12.26 14.05 -7.62
CA LEU A 103 11.41 13.13 -8.36
C LEU A 103 11.85 11.65 -8.24
N TRP A 104 13.13 11.38 -8.05
CA TRP A 104 13.67 10.01 -7.95
C TRP A 104 13.37 9.36 -6.59
N SER A 105 12.91 10.15 -5.63
CA SER A 105 12.52 9.73 -4.28
C SER A 105 11.09 10.12 -3.93
N ALA A 106 10.33 10.59 -4.93
CA ALA A 106 8.96 11.08 -4.74
C ALA A 106 8.01 9.96 -4.34
N GLU A 107 8.27 8.72 -4.76
CA GLU A 107 7.51 7.55 -4.35
C GLU A 107 8.44 6.57 -3.65
N GLN A 108 8.05 6.16 -2.45
CA GLN A 108 8.81 5.22 -1.63
C GLN A 108 7.87 4.12 -1.17
N GLY A 109 8.31 2.88 -1.27
CA GLY A 109 7.51 1.74 -0.83
C GLY A 109 8.34 0.69 -0.12
N GLN A 110 7.66 -0.02 0.78
CA GLN A 110 8.23 -1.08 1.60
C GLN A 110 7.34 -2.32 1.52
N LEU A 111 7.98 -3.47 1.34
CA LEU A 111 7.36 -4.78 1.34
C LEU A 111 7.80 -5.53 2.60
N LEU A 112 6.82 -6.01 3.36
CA LEU A 112 7.01 -6.71 4.62
C LEU A 112 6.27 -8.05 4.60
N LEU A 113 6.78 -9.01 5.39
CA LEU A 113 6.22 -10.34 5.52
C LEU A 113 5.91 -10.67 6.99
N GLY A 114 4.63 -10.77 7.31
CA GLY A 114 4.16 -11.28 8.59
C GLY A 114 4.12 -12.80 8.68
N GLU A 115 3.64 -13.29 9.81
CA GLU A 115 3.34 -14.70 10.00
C GLU A 115 2.20 -15.13 9.08
N GLN A 116 1.12 -14.34 9.05
CA GLN A 116 -0.12 -14.64 8.32
C GLN A 116 -0.23 -13.91 6.97
N TYR A 117 0.15 -12.63 6.92
CA TYR A 117 -0.08 -11.79 5.74
C TYR A 117 1.20 -11.14 5.21
N GLY A 118 1.14 -10.70 3.96
CA GLY A 118 2.10 -9.74 3.42
C GLY A 118 1.56 -8.32 3.58
N TYR A 119 2.49 -7.36 3.73
CA TYR A 119 2.16 -5.95 3.85
C TYR A 119 2.96 -5.14 2.84
N TRP A 120 2.29 -4.24 2.14
CA TRP A 120 2.92 -3.34 1.19
C TRP A 120 2.50 -1.91 1.48
N ILE A 121 3.48 -1.09 1.84
CA ILE A 121 3.31 0.31 2.21
C ILE A 121 3.87 1.16 1.07
N GLU A 122 3.15 2.19 0.67
CA GLU A 122 3.64 3.19 -0.29
C GLU A 122 3.34 4.59 0.23
N ILE A 123 4.32 5.49 0.10
CA ILE A 123 4.18 6.90 0.43
C ILE A 123 4.67 7.73 -0.76
N THR A 124 3.83 8.66 -1.20
CA THR A 124 4.17 9.64 -2.24
C THR A 124 4.31 11.03 -1.63
N GLN A 125 5.43 11.66 -1.97
CA GLN A 125 5.79 13.01 -1.58
C GLN A 125 5.70 13.94 -2.79
N ASN A 126 5.38 15.21 -2.53
CA ASN A 126 5.44 16.26 -3.55
C ASN A 126 6.88 16.82 -3.66
N ASP A 127 7.08 17.79 -4.55
CA ASP A 127 8.40 18.42 -4.77
C ASP A 127 8.96 19.14 -3.52
N SER A 128 8.12 19.49 -2.55
CA SER A 128 8.54 20.06 -1.27
C SER A 128 8.90 18.98 -0.22
N GLY A 129 8.85 17.69 -0.56
CA GLY A 129 9.09 16.57 0.35
C GLY A 129 7.93 16.25 1.28
N LYS A 130 6.76 16.89 1.12
CA LYS A 130 5.57 16.62 1.93
C LYS A 130 4.88 15.39 1.38
N ALA A 131 4.77 14.35 2.21
CA ALA A 131 3.96 13.18 1.94
C ALA A 131 2.47 13.58 1.90
N PHE A 132 1.82 13.39 0.76
CA PHE A 132 0.41 13.76 0.55
C PHE A 132 -0.48 12.56 0.21
N ASN A 133 0.13 11.43 -0.15
CA ASN A 133 -0.56 10.20 -0.45
C ASN A 133 0.17 9.05 0.23
N GLY A 134 -0.58 8.19 0.89
CA GLY A 134 -0.04 6.98 1.52
C GLY A 134 -1.01 5.82 1.36
N GLN A 135 -0.47 4.63 1.19
CA GLN A 135 -1.23 3.41 0.99
C GLN A 135 -0.62 2.29 1.81
N LEU A 136 -1.48 1.44 2.36
CA LEU A 136 -1.11 0.21 3.04
C LEU A 136 -2.02 -0.90 2.52
N THR A 137 -1.40 -1.90 1.89
CA THR A 137 -2.08 -3.08 1.36
C THR A 137 -1.74 -4.28 2.23
N VAL A 138 -2.77 -4.93 2.78
CA VAL A 138 -2.69 -6.25 3.41
C VAL A 138 -3.06 -7.27 2.34
N PHE A 139 -2.27 -8.32 2.18
CA PHE A 139 -2.51 -9.32 1.14
C PHE A 139 -2.09 -10.72 1.56
N LEU A 140 -2.58 -11.73 0.82
CA LEU A 140 -2.23 -13.12 1.10
C LEU A 140 -0.74 -13.37 0.89
N LYS A 141 -0.11 -14.01 1.88
CA LYS A 141 1.32 -14.31 1.90
C LYS A 141 1.85 -14.98 0.62
N GLU A 142 1.04 -15.83 -0.01
CA GLU A 142 1.38 -16.52 -1.27
C GLU A 142 1.60 -15.57 -2.47
N ASP A 143 1.06 -14.35 -2.43
CA ASP A 143 1.26 -13.35 -3.49
C ASP A 143 2.57 -12.57 -3.33
N LEU A 144 3.31 -12.76 -2.24
CA LEU A 144 4.53 -12.01 -1.94
C LEU A 144 5.58 -12.14 -3.05
N GLY A 145 5.89 -13.37 -3.47
CA GLY A 145 6.95 -13.59 -4.46
C GLY A 145 6.63 -12.96 -5.82
N LYS A 146 5.35 -12.98 -6.22
CA LYS A 146 4.87 -12.27 -7.42
C LYS A 146 5.11 -10.77 -7.28
N LEU A 147 4.60 -10.18 -6.19
CA LEU A 147 4.68 -8.73 -5.98
C LEU A 147 6.13 -8.26 -5.88
N GLU A 148 6.99 -8.97 -5.15
CA GLU A 148 8.42 -8.64 -5.06
C GLU A 148 9.10 -8.61 -6.43
N THR A 149 8.81 -9.59 -7.29
CA THR A 149 9.36 -9.65 -8.65
C THR A 149 8.93 -8.44 -9.49
N GLU A 150 7.66 -8.05 -9.39
CA GLU A 150 7.14 -6.88 -10.10
C GLU A 150 7.76 -5.57 -9.60
N LEU A 151 7.92 -5.41 -8.28
CA LEU A 151 8.51 -4.22 -7.68
C LEU A 151 10.00 -4.06 -8.02
N ARG A 152 10.74 -5.16 -8.14
CA ARG A 152 12.16 -5.15 -8.57
C ARG A 152 12.35 -4.80 -10.04
N ALA A 153 11.34 -5.05 -10.87
CA ALA A 153 11.36 -4.76 -12.30
C ALA A 153 10.90 -3.33 -12.64
N ARG A 154 10.51 -2.56 -11.63
CA ARG A 154 9.99 -1.19 -11.75
C ARG A 154 11.07 -0.16 -12.04
#